data_AF-E1BJH7-F1
#
_entry.id   AF-E1BJH7-F1
#
_cell.length_a   1.000
_cell.length_b   1.000
_cell.length_c   1.000
_cell.angle_alpha   90.00
_cell.angle_beta   90.00
_cell.angle_gamma   90.00
#
_symmetry.space_group_name_H-M   'P 1'
#
loop_
_entity.id
_entity.type
_entity.pdbx_description
1 polymer ?
#
loop_
_entity_poly.entity_id
_entity_poly.type
_entity_poly.pdbx_seq_one_letter_code
_entity_poly.pdbx_strand_id
1 'polypeptide(L)'
;MAASGDPGRQWQEEEAETAAAVVVGSCMTDLVSLTSRLPKTGETIHGHKFFIGFGGKGANQCVQAARLGAKTSMVCKVGKDSFGNDYIENLKQNDISTEFTYQTKDAATGAASIIVDNEGQNIIVIVAGANLLLNTEDLREAASAISRAKVMICQLEVTPATSLEALRIAHSNGVKTLFNPAPAIADLDPEFYTLSDVFCCNESEAEILTGLEVCSPTDAGRAALVLLERGCQVVIITLGAEGCVMLSQTEPVPKHIPTEKVKAVDTTGIFPTQGSNPGLPRYRQTLTI
;
A
#
# COMPACT_ATOMS: atom_id res chain seq x y z
N MET A 1 8.81 9.35 -63.40
CA MET A 1 9.39 10.18 -62.33
C MET A 1 8.25 10.41 -61.32
N ALA A 2 8.06 9.57 -60.29
CA ALA A 2 8.77 9.57 -59.00
C ALA A 2 8.84 11.00 -58.42
N ALA A 3 8.21 11.34 -57.28
CA ALA A 3 8.39 10.79 -55.93
C ALA A 3 7.09 11.03 -55.11
N SER A 4 6.40 9.99 -54.61
CA SER A 4 6.60 9.30 -53.32
C SER A 4 6.23 10.14 -52.10
N GLY A 5 4.94 10.14 -51.74
CA GLY A 5 4.52 10.38 -50.36
C GLY A 5 4.89 9.16 -49.54
N ASP A 6 5.55 9.38 -48.40
CA ASP A 6 6.03 8.37 -47.46
C ASP A 6 4.84 7.61 -46.83
N PRO A 7 4.62 6.32 -47.16
CA PRO A 7 3.59 5.51 -46.53
C PRO A 7 4.26 4.58 -45.52
N GLY A 8 4.24 4.96 -44.24
CA GLY A 8 4.54 4.01 -43.17
C GLY A 8 5.52 4.48 -42.12
N ARG A 9 5.12 5.45 -41.29
CA ARG A 9 5.37 5.31 -39.85
C ARG A 9 4.16 4.61 -39.24
N GLN A 10 4.16 3.27 -39.34
CA GLN A 10 3.50 2.47 -38.33
C GLN A 10 4.17 2.82 -37.01
N TRP A 11 3.48 3.56 -36.15
CA TRP A 11 3.78 3.52 -34.73
C TRP A 11 3.53 2.08 -34.33
N GLN A 12 4.59 1.32 -34.08
CA GLN A 12 4.47 -0.01 -33.50
C GLN A 12 3.85 0.17 -32.12
N GLU A 13 2.54 -0.03 -32.03
CA GLU A 13 1.78 -0.14 -30.79
C GLU A 13 2.03 -1.52 -30.14
N GLU A 14 3.21 -2.10 -30.34
CA GLU A 14 3.50 -3.53 -30.15
C GLU A 14 4.74 -3.80 -29.29
N GLU A 15 5.05 -2.90 -28.35
CA GLU A 15 5.54 -3.36 -27.05
C GLU A 15 4.37 -3.24 -26.10
N ALA A 16 3.80 -4.36 -25.63
CA ALA A 16 2.84 -4.34 -24.53
C ALA A 16 3.47 -3.50 -23.40
N GLU A 17 2.93 -2.30 -23.22
CA GLU A 17 3.63 -1.25 -22.49
C GLU A 17 3.74 -1.68 -21.04
N THR A 18 4.95 -2.05 -20.65
CA THR A 18 5.19 -2.76 -19.39
C THR A 18 4.81 -1.87 -18.22
N ALA A 19 4.10 -2.42 -17.23
CA ALA A 19 3.77 -1.68 -16.02
C ALA A 19 5.04 -1.09 -15.40
N ALA A 20 5.05 0.22 -15.16
CA ALA A 20 6.16 0.90 -14.52
C ALA A 20 6.25 0.51 -13.04
N ALA A 21 5.10 0.33 -12.38
CA ALA A 21 4.99 -0.12 -11.00
C ALA A 21 4.14 -1.40 -10.93
N VAL A 22 4.66 -2.43 -10.26
CA VAL A 22 3.88 -3.61 -9.89
C VAL A 22 3.71 -3.60 -8.38
N VAL A 23 2.48 -3.81 -7.92
CA VAL A 23 2.16 -3.89 -6.49
C VAL A 23 1.67 -5.29 -6.17
N VAL A 24 2.39 -5.99 -5.29
CA VAL A 24 1.97 -7.27 -4.73
C VAL A 24 1.46 -7.00 -3.32
N GLY A 25 0.16 -7.12 -3.11
CA GLY A 25 -0.42 -6.69 -1.84
C GLY A 25 -1.92 -6.92 -1.72
N SER A 26 -2.49 -6.21 -0.76
CA SER A 26 -3.85 -6.41 -0.30
C SER A 26 -4.89 -5.56 -1.01
N CYS A 27 -6.11 -6.10 -1.06
CA CYS A 27 -7.36 -5.40 -1.33
C CYS A 27 -8.31 -5.62 -0.15
N MET A 28 -8.86 -4.54 0.43
CA MET A 28 -9.74 -4.61 1.59
C MET A 28 -10.98 -3.75 1.38
N THR A 29 -12.17 -4.31 1.53
CA THR A 29 -13.41 -3.53 1.55
C THR A 29 -13.58 -2.87 2.92
N ASP A 30 -13.62 -1.55 2.94
CA ASP A 30 -13.82 -0.79 4.17
C ASP A 30 -15.31 -0.61 4.44
N LEU A 31 -15.78 -1.12 5.58
CA LEU A 31 -17.17 -1.06 6.02
C LEU A 31 -17.28 -0.06 7.17
N VAL A 32 -17.62 1.19 6.86
CA VAL A 32 -17.46 2.31 7.80
C VAL A 32 -18.80 2.73 8.40
N SER A 33 -18.89 2.66 9.73
CA SER A 33 -20.03 3.12 10.53
C SER A 33 -19.65 4.36 11.35
N LEU A 34 -20.36 5.47 11.14
CA LEU A 34 -20.15 6.71 11.90
C LEU A 34 -21.12 6.79 13.08
N THR A 35 -20.59 7.13 14.24
CA THR A 35 -21.29 7.08 15.54
C THR A 35 -21.00 8.34 16.35
N SER A 36 -21.80 8.62 17.37
CA SER A 36 -21.52 9.75 18.28
C SER A 36 -20.46 9.43 19.34
N ARG A 37 -20.25 8.14 19.63
CA ARG A 37 -19.25 7.60 20.55
C ARG A 37 -18.96 6.16 20.15
N LEU A 38 -17.78 5.67 20.50
CA LEU A 38 -17.46 4.25 20.35
C LEU A 38 -18.31 3.37 21.29
N PRO A 39 -18.70 2.15 20.86
CA PRO A 39 -19.39 1.19 21.71
C PRO A 39 -18.43 0.56 22.73
N LYS A 40 -18.94 0.24 23.92
CA LYS A 40 -18.25 -0.59 24.91
C LYS A 40 -18.65 -2.06 24.74
N THR A 41 -17.89 -2.96 25.35
CA THR A 41 -18.20 -4.40 25.37
C THR A 41 -19.64 -4.65 25.82
N GLY A 42 -20.41 -5.34 24.98
CA GLY A 42 -21.81 -5.70 25.23
C GLY A 42 -22.84 -4.63 24.86
N GLU A 43 -22.44 -3.45 24.39
CA GLU A 43 -23.38 -2.41 23.97
C GLU A 43 -23.85 -2.58 22.52
N THR A 44 -25.08 -2.14 22.25
CA THR A 44 -25.59 -1.87 20.91
C THR A 44 -25.91 -0.39 20.82
N ILE A 45 -25.41 0.29 19.78
CA ILE A 45 -25.62 1.72 19.57
C ILE A 45 -26.13 1.98 18.14
N HIS A 46 -26.84 3.09 17.94
CA HIS A 46 -27.22 3.54 16.61
C HIS A 46 -26.16 4.48 16.04
N GLY A 47 -25.65 4.14 14.85
CA GLY A 47 -24.86 5.06 14.03
C GLY A 47 -25.74 6.07 13.29
N HIS A 48 -25.10 7.09 12.73
CA HIS A 48 -25.77 8.14 11.96
C HIS A 48 -25.42 8.13 10.47
N LYS A 49 -24.40 7.36 10.06
CA LYS A 49 -24.06 7.14 8.65
C LYS A 49 -23.32 5.81 8.45
N PHE A 50 -23.54 5.19 7.30
CA PHE A 50 -22.77 4.03 6.83
C PHE A 50 -22.30 4.27 5.40
N PHE A 51 -21.09 3.84 5.07
CA PHE A 51 -20.60 3.81 3.69
C PHE A 51 -19.58 2.70 3.50
N ILE A 52 -19.41 2.30 2.24
CA ILE A 52 -18.45 1.29 1.81
C ILE A 52 -17.34 2.01 1.02
N GLY A 53 -16.10 1.67 1.32
CA GLY A 53 -14.90 2.17 0.64
C GLY A 53 -14.02 1.04 0.13
N PHE A 54 -13.02 1.42 -0.67
CA PHE A 54 -11.96 0.53 -1.15
C PHE A 54 -10.66 0.93 -0.46
N GLY A 55 -10.11 0.03 0.35
CA GLY A 55 -8.91 0.24 1.17
C GLY A 55 -7.78 -0.70 0.82
N GLY A 56 -7.12 -1.27 1.84
CA GLY A 56 -5.99 -2.18 1.65
C GLY A 56 -4.72 -1.44 1.21
N LYS A 57 -3.62 -1.63 1.94
CA LYS A 57 -2.39 -0.86 1.70
C LYS A 57 -1.87 -1.03 0.28
N GLY A 58 -1.93 -2.25 -0.25
CA GLY A 58 -1.50 -2.54 -1.62
C GLY A 58 -2.31 -1.77 -2.65
N ALA A 59 -3.63 -1.90 -2.63
CA ALA A 59 -4.50 -1.19 -3.55
C ALA A 59 -4.41 0.34 -3.39
N ASN A 60 -4.34 0.87 -2.17
CA ASN A 60 -4.20 2.31 -1.92
C ASN A 60 -2.92 2.89 -2.56
N GLN A 61 -1.78 2.21 -2.37
CA GLN A 61 -0.50 2.61 -2.98
C GLN A 61 -0.55 2.51 -4.51
N CYS A 62 -1.17 1.45 -5.04
CA CYS A 62 -1.33 1.23 -6.47
C CYS A 62 -2.20 2.32 -7.12
N VAL A 63 -3.33 2.66 -6.50
CA VAL A 63 -4.24 3.74 -6.95
C VAL A 63 -3.55 5.09 -6.90
N GLN A 64 -2.79 5.40 -5.84
CA GLN A 64 -2.07 6.67 -5.76
C GLN A 64 -1.01 6.79 -6.87
N ALA A 65 -0.26 5.71 -7.15
CA ALA A 65 0.70 5.70 -8.24
C ALA A 65 0.02 5.87 -9.61
N ALA A 66 -1.09 5.17 -9.85
CA ALA A 66 -1.85 5.27 -11.11
C ALA A 66 -2.38 6.69 -11.35
N ARG A 67 -2.92 7.33 -10.32
CA ARG A 67 -3.43 8.71 -10.39
C ARG A 67 -2.36 9.77 -10.66
N LEU A 68 -1.11 9.48 -10.30
CA LEU A 68 0.06 10.30 -10.66
C LEU A 68 0.56 10.02 -12.09
N GLY A 69 -0.10 9.13 -12.83
CA GLY A 69 0.20 8.80 -14.22
C GLY A 69 1.08 7.56 -14.42
N ALA A 70 1.37 6.79 -13.37
CA ALA A 70 2.12 5.56 -13.52
C ALA A 70 1.26 4.46 -14.16
N LYS A 71 1.84 3.70 -15.09
CA LYS A 71 1.25 2.42 -15.53
C LYS A 71 1.44 1.39 -14.44
N THR A 72 0.35 0.87 -13.90
CA THR A 72 0.38 0.01 -12.73
C THR A 72 -0.28 -1.34 -12.99
N SER A 73 0.21 -2.36 -12.28
CA SER A 73 -0.43 -3.68 -12.23
C SER A 73 -0.58 -4.12 -10.78
N MET A 74 -1.79 -4.56 -10.43
CA MET A 74 -2.11 -5.06 -9.09
C MET A 74 -2.10 -6.59 -9.08
N VAL A 75 -1.17 -7.16 -8.32
CA VAL A 75 -1.07 -8.59 -8.02
C VAL A 75 -1.69 -8.82 -6.64
N CYS A 76 -2.90 -9.35 -6.62
CA CYS A 76 -3.66 -9.55 -5.38
C CYS A 76 -4.71 -10.64 -5.54
N LYS A 77 -5.36 -11.04 -4.44
CA LYS A 77 -6.44 -12.02 -4.46
C LYS A 77 -7.63 -11.56 -3.64
N VAL A 78 -8.79 -11.51 -4.28
CA VAL A 78 -10.08 -11.18 -3.67
C VAL A 78 -11.01 -12.40 -3.65
N GLY A 79 -12.13 -12.30 -2.95
CA GLY A 79 -13.16 -13.33 -2.95
C GLY A 79 -13.92 -13.37 -4.29
N LYS A 80 -14.48 -14.52 -4.61
CA LYS A 80 -15.48 -14.67 -5.68
C LYS A 80 -16.85 -14.33 -5.13
N ASP A 81 -16.98 -13.09 -4.67
CA ASP A 81 -18.16 -12.48 -4.05
C ASP A 81 -18.41 -11.08 -4.63
N SER A 82 -19.47 -10.39 -4.16
CA SER A 82 -19.81 -9.06 -4.64
C SER A 82 -18.70 -8.04 -4.40
N PHE A 83 -18.09 -8.07 -3.21
CA PHE A 83 -17.00 -7.17 -2.86
C PHE A 83 -15.79 -7.33 -3.76
N GLY A 84 -15.44 -8.57 -4.12
CA GLY A 84 -14.32 -8.84 -5.02
C GLY A 84 -14.59 -8.36 -6.44
N ASN A 85 -15.82 -8.53 -6.93
CA ASN A 85 -16.22 -8.00 -8.24
C ASN A 85 -16.17 -6.47 -8.27
N ASP A 86 -16.72 -5.82 -7.24
CA ASP A 86 -16.69 -4.36 -7.10
C ASP A 86 -15.25 -3.84 -6.98
N TYR A 87 -14.37 -4.59 -6.32
CA TYR A 87 -12.95 -4.25 -6.21
C TYR A 87 -12.23 -4.23 -7.55
N ILE A 88 -12.43 -5.28 -8.35
CA ILE A 88 -11.83 -5.39 -9.68
C ILE A 88 -12.29 -4.22 -10.56
N GLU A 89 -13.57 -3.86 -10.47
CA GLU A 89 -14.11 -2.71 -11.19
C GLU A 89 -13.50 -1.38 -10.70
N ASN A 90 -13.35 -1.19 -9.38
CA ASN A 90 -12.66 -0.02 -8.83
C ASN A 90 -11.21 0.10 -9.32
N LEU A 91 -10.46 -1.00 -9.39
CA LEU A 91 -9.09 -0.99 -9.91
C LEU A 91 -9.07 -0.54 -11.38
N LYS A 92 -9.98 -1.08 -12.21
CA LYS A 92 -10.12 -0.67 -13.62
C LYS A 92 -10.49 0.81 -13.77
N GLN A 93 -11.37 1.33 -12.92
CA GLN A 93 -11.76 2.74 -12.92
C GLN A 93 -10.62 3.70 -12.55
N ASN A 94 -9.55 3.19 -11.91
CA ASN A 94 -8.32 3.94 -11.63
C ASN A 94 -7.19 3.60 -12.62
N ASP A 95 -7.51 3.03 -13.78
CA ASP A 95 -6.57 2.68 -14.86
C ASP A 95 -5.47 1.69 -14.44
N ILE A 96 -5.79 0.78 -13.50
CA ILE A 96 -4.87 -0.25 -13.00
C ILE A 96 -5.09 -1.57 -13.75
N SER A 97 -4.01 -2.21 -14.20
CA SER A 97 -4.10 -3.56 -14.76
C SER A 97 -4.53 -4.58 -13.70
N THR A 98 -5.56 -5.35 -14.03
CA THR A 98 -6.16 -6.41 -13.19
C THR A 98 -5.85 -7.81 -13.70
N GLU A 99 -4.86 -7.95 -14.61
CA GLU A 99 -4.44 -9.24 -15.17
C GLU A 99 -4.10 -10.28 -14.08
N PHE A 100 -3.44 -9.83 -13.02
CA PHE A 100 -3.05 -10.66 -11.87
C PHE A 100 -3.88 -10.36 -10.61
N THR A 101 -5.11 -9.88 -10.80
CA THR A 101 -6.10 -9.75 -9.73
C THR A 101 -6.97 -11.00 -9.70
N TYR A 102 -6.63 -11.93 -8.81
CA TYR A 102 -7.23 -13.25 -8.70
C TYR A 102 -8.53 -13.24 -7.89
N GLN A 103 -9.40 -14.22 -8.15
CA GLN A 103 -10.58 -14.49 -7.32
C GLN A 103 -10.57 -15.92 -6.78
N THR A 104 -11.00 -16.10 -5.53
CA THR A 104 -11.13 -17.43 -4.89
C THR A 104 -12.52 -17.67 -4.29
N LYS A 105 -12.97 -18.93 -4.29
CA LYS A 105 -14.22 -19.33 -3.59
C LYS A 105 -13.96 -19.75 -2.14
N ASP A 106 -12.70 -19.92 -1.75
CA ASP A 106 -12.32 -20.53 -0.46
C ASP A 106 -12.31 -19.52 0.70
N ALA A 107 -12.33 -18.23 0.39
CA ALA A 107 -12.45 -17.14 1.36
C ALA A 107 -13.20 -15.95 0.75
N ALA A 108 -13.82 -15.15 1.63
CA ALA A 108 -14.38 -13.85 1.24
C ALA A 108 -13.28 -12.83 0.93
N THR A 109 -13.63 -11.78 0.18
CA THR A 109 -12.79 -10.59 0.02
C THR A 109 -12.43 -10.02 1.38
N GLY A 110 -11.19 -9.57 1.54
CA GLY A 110 -10.73 -8.97 2.79
C GLY A 110 -11.59 -7.76 3.16
N ALA A 111 -11.85 -7.57 4.45
CA ALA A 111 -12.72 -6.51 4.93
C ALA A 111 -12.18 -5.86 6.21
N ALA A 112 -12.28 -4.53 6.29
CA ALA A 112 -12.04 -3.77 7.50
C ALA A 112 -13.37 -3.19 8.00
N SER A 113 -13.86 -3.70 9.13
CA SER A 113 -15.03 -3.13 9.80
C SER A 113 -14.57 -1.99 10.69
N ILE A 114 -14.98 -0.77 10.33
CA ILE A 114 -14.47 0.47 10.93
C ILE A 114 -15.63 1.18 11.61
N ILE A 115 -15.51 1.42 12.92
CA ILE A 115 -16.42 2.28 13.67
C ILE A 115 -15.66 3.54 14.04
N VAL A 116 -16.26 4.69 13.77
CA VAL A 116 -15.64 5.97 14.10
C VAL A 116 -16.60 6.90 14.84
N ASP A 117 -16.09 7.61 15.84
CA ASP A 117 -16.83 8.63 16.58
C ASP A 117 -16.62 10.05 16.02
N ASN A 118 -17.26 11.06 16.63
CA ASN A 118 -17.22 12.43 16.15
C ASN A 118 -15.84 13.10 16.34
N GLU A 119 -15.08 12.64 17.32
CA GLU A 119 -13.73 13.09 17.66
C GLU A 119 -12.67 12.43 16.76
N GLY A 120 -13.08 11.41 16.02
CA GLY A 120 -12.28 10.68 15.06
C GLY A 120 -11.45 9.54 15.65
N GLN A 121 -11.80 9.09 16.86
CA GLN A 121 -11.32 7.85 17.43
C GLN A 121 -12.01 6.68 16.73
N ASN A 122 -11.27 5.60 16.47
CA ASN A 122 -11.79 4.46 15.75
C ASN A 122 -11.55 3.11 16.45
N ILE A 123 -12.36 2.14 16.07
CA ILE A 123 -12.13 0.71 16.30
C ILE A 123 -12.16 0.06 14.91
N ILE A 124 -11.12 -0.70 14.59
CA ILE A 124 -10.98 -1.38 13.30
C ILE A 124 -10.81 -2.88 13.54
N VAL A 125 -11.68 -3.67 12.93
CA VAL A 125 -11.56 -5.14 12.89
C VAL A 125 -11.25 -5.55 11.46
N ILE A 126 -10.05 -6.09 11.25
CA ILE A 126 -9.59 -6.58 9.96
C ILE A 126 -9.80 -8.09 9.86
N VAL A 127 -10.41 -8.52 8.77
CA VAL A 127 -10.42 -9.92 8.33
C VAL A 127 -9.73 -9.96 6.97
N ALA A 128 -8.51 -10.49 6.92
CA ALA A 128 -7.68 -10.47 5.71
C ALA A 128 -8.29 -11.30 4.57
N GLY A 129 -9.02 -12.39 4.88
CA GLY A 129 -9.75 -13.18 3.90
C GLY A 129 -8.88 -13.69 2.76
N ALA A 130 -9.34 -13.49 1.52
CA ALA A 130 -8.68 -13.91 0.29
C ALA A 130 -7.24 -13.39 0.12
N ASN A 131 -6.87 -12.28 0.77
CA ASN A 131 -5.50 -11.75 0.72
C ASN A 131 -4.46 -12.78 1.21
N LEU A 132 -4.81 -13.62 2.19
CA LEU A 132 -3.93 -14.67 2.70
C LEU A 132 -3.86 -15.91 1.80
N LEU A 133 -4.70 -15.98 0.77
CA LEU A 133 -4.69 -17.06 -0.21
C LEU A 133 -3.91 -16.72 -1.49
N LEU A 134 -3.37 -15.50 -1.58
CA LEU A 134 -2.36 -15.15 -2.58
C LEU A 134 -1.09 -15.93 -2.29
N ASN A 135 -0.67 -16.76 -3.23
CA ASN A 135 0.37 -17.76 -3.05
C ASN A 135 1.44 -17.69 -4.14
N THR A 136 2.43 -18.57 -4.04
CA THR A 136 3.60 -18.61 -4.94
C THR A 136 3.24 -18.96 -6.39
N GLU A 137 2.17 -19.73 -6.63
CA GLU A 137 1.76 -20.05 -8.01
C GLU A 137 1.17 -18.81 -8.70
N ASP A 138 0.35 -18.04 -7.98
CA ASP A 138 -0.15 -16.75 -8.48
C ASP A 138 1.02 -15.80 -8.80
N LEU A 139 2.06 -15.78 -7.96
CA LEU A 139 3.26 -14.97 -8.22
C LEU A 139 4.09 -15.45 -9.41
N ARG A 140 4.12 -16.76 -9.68
CA ARG A 140 4.83 -17.28 -10.86
C ARG A 140 4.19 -16.82 -12.16
N GLU A 141 2.86 -16.77 -12.21
CA GLU A 141 2.14 -16.21 -13.35
C GLU A 141 2.47 -14.72 -13.53
N ALA A 142 2.56 -13.96 -12.43
CA ALA A 142 2.93 -12.55 -12.45
C ALA A 142 4.44 -12.29 -12.67
N ALA A 143 5.32 -13.30 -12.61
CA ALA A 143 6.77 -13.12 -12.53
C ALA A 143 7.35 -12.33 -13.71
N SER A 144 6.80 -12.48 -14.92
CA SER A 144 7.21 -11.71 -16.10
C SER A 144 6.84 -10.23 -15.99
N ALA A 145 5.69 -9.90 -15.40
CA ALA A 145 5.31 -8.51 -15.15
C ALA A 145 6.20 -7.90 -14.06
N ILE A 146 6.48 -8.65 -13.00
CA ILE A 146 7.40 -8.24 -11.93
C ILE A 146 8.79 -7.94 -12.48
N SER A 147 9.39 -8.88 -13.22
CA SER A 147 10.78 -8.78 -13.68
C SER A 147 11.05 -7.65 -14.68
N ARG A 148 10.02 -7.19 -15.39
CA ARG A 148 10.13 -6.09 -16.36
C ARG A 148 9.75 -4.73 -15.78
N ALA A 149 9.20 -4.69 -14.56
CA ALA A 149 8.79 -3.46 -13.90
C ALA A 149 9.98 -2.54 -13.58
N LYS A 150 9.70 -1.26 -13.30
CA LYS A 150 10.72 -0.35 -12.75
C LYS A 150 10.76 -0.41 -11.23
N VAL A 151 9.60 -0.58 -10.60
CA VAL A 151 9.44 -0.67 -9.15
C VAL A 151 8.48 -1.81 -8.80
N MET A 152 8.85 -2.60 -7.80
CA MET A 152 8.00 -3.54 -7.09
C MET A 152 7.66 -2.97 -5.71
N ILE A 153 6.39 -2.98 -5.34
CA ILE A 153 5.90 -2.50 -4.04
C ILE A 153 5.23 -3.65 -3.27
N CYS A 154 5.61 -3.86 -2.02
CA CYS A 154 5.03 -4.89 -1.14
C CYS A 154 4.75 -4.35 0.26
N GLN A 155 3.77 -4.96 0.93
CA GLN A 155 3.44 -4.72 2.34
C GLN A 155 3.27 -6.03 3.13
N LEU A 156 2.75 -5.97 4.36
CA LEU A 156 2.53 -7.15 5.23
C LEU A 156 1.03 -7.46 5.45
N GLU A 157 0.17 -7.19 4.46
CA GLU A 157 -1.26 -7.53 4.49
C GLU A 157 -1.63 -8.77 3.63
N VAL A 158 -0.62 -9.40 3.03
CA VAL A 158 -0.68 -10.77 2.47
C VAL A 158 0.24 -11.68 3.29
N THR A 159 0.37 -12.97 2.95
CA THR A 159 1.30 -13.81 3.72
C THR A 159 2.74 -13.29 3.57
N PRO A 160 3.54 -13.22 4.66
CA PRO A 160 4.92 -12.76 4.57
C PRO A 160 5.76 -13.55 3.56
N ALA A 161 5.51 -14.86 3.43
CA ALA A 161 6.19 -15.70 2.44
C ALA A 161 5.91 -15.23 1.00
N THR A 162 4.68 -14.82 0.69
CA THR A 162 4.31 -14.27 -0.61
C THR A 162 5.01 -12.94 -0.87
N SER A 163 4.98 -12.00 0.08
CA SER A 163 5.70 -10.72 -0.06
C SER A 163 7.20 -10.92 -0.25
N LEU A 164 7.80 -11.84 0.50
CA LEU A 164 9.23 -12.13 0.43
C LEU A 164 9.62 -12.71 -0.94
N GLU A 165 8.82 -13.63 -1.47
CA GLU A 165 9.06 -14.20 -2.81
C GLU A 165 8.94 -13.14 -3.91
N ALA A 166 7.96 -12.25 -3.83
CA ALA A 166 7.84 -11.13 -4.76
C ALA A 166 9.07 -10.20 -4.74
N LEU A 167 9.59 -9.90 -3.54
CA LEU A 167 10.82 -9.13 -3.37
C LEU A 167 12.04 -9.87 -3.97
N ARG A 168 12.16 -11.19 -3.77
CA ARG A 168 13.23 -11.99 -4.39
C ARG A 168 13.18 -11.95 -5.91
N ILE A 169 12.00 -12.14 -6.51
CA ILE A 169 11.82 -12.06 -7.97
C ILE A 169 12.23 -10.68 -8.49
N ALA A 170 11.78 -9.61 -7.83
CA ALA A 170 12.13 -8.25 -8.22
C ALA A 170 13.64 -8.00 -8.11
N HIS A 171 14.22 -8.30 -6.95
CA HIS A 171 15.63 -8.09 -6.66
C HIS A 171 16.55 -8.87 -7.62
N SER A 172 16.26 -10.15 -7.90
CA SER A 172 17.08 -10.97 -8.82
C SER A 172 17.07 -10.48 -10.26
N ASN A 173 16.07 -9.69 -10.65
CA ASN A 173 15.93 -9.11 -11.98
C ASN A 173 16.34 -7.62 -12.04
N GLY A 174 16.91 -7.07 -10.97
CA GLY A 174 17.35 -5.68 -10.91
C GLY A 174 16.21 -4.66 -10.88
N VAL A 175 15.01 -5.09 -10.49
CA VAL A 175 13.83 -4.22 -10.31
C VAL A 175 13.94 -3.57 -8.94
N LYS A 176 13.67 -2.26 -8.87
CA LYS A 176 13.77 -1.52 -7.61
C LYS A 176 12.67 -1.98 -6.64
N THR A 177 13.04 -2.26 -5.41
CA THR A 177 12.14 -2.79 -4.38
C THR A 177 11.78 -1.71 -3.36
N LEU A 178 10.47 -1.48 -3.19
CA LEU A 178 9.91 -0.62 -2.16
C LEU A 178 9.09 -1.49 -1.21
N PHE A 179 9.55 -1.62 0.02
CA PHE A 179 8.87 -2.41 1.03
C PHE A 179 8.35 -1.52 2.14
N ASN A 180 7.07 -1.70 2.46
CA ASN A 180 6.43 -1.07 3.60
C ASN A 180 6.02 -2.16 4.61
N PRO A 181 6.73 -2.33 5.76
CA PRO A 181 6.49 -3.38 6.74
C PRO A 181 5.23 -3.11 7.58
N ALA A 182 4.08 -2.95 6.93
CA ALA A 182 2.84 -2.53 7.55
C ALA A 182 1.72 -3.57 7.33
N PRO A 183 1.04 -4.03 8.39
CA PRO A 183 1.37 -3.79 9.80
C PRO A 183 2.70 -4.45 10.22
N ALA A 184 3.44 -3.81 11.13
CA ALA A 184 4.73 -4.33 11.57
C ALA A 184 4.61 -5.57 12.45
N ILE A 185 5.56 -6.48 12.28
CA ILE A 185 5.78 -7.68 13.11
C ILE A 185 7.17 -7.59 13.73
N ALA A 186 7.29 -7.87 15.03
CA ALA A 186 8.54 -7.68 15.77
C ALA A 186 9.65 -8.64 15.31
N ASP A 187 9.27 -9.86 14.94
CA ASP A 187 10.13 -10.93 14.44
C ASP A 187 10.12 -11.00 12.90
N LEU A 188 10.22 -9.84 12.24
CA LEU A 188 10.29 -9.76 10.78
C LEU A 188 11.53 -10.51 10.25
N ASP A 189 11.32 -11.33 9.22
CA ASP A 189 12.40 -12.07 8.57
C ASP A 189 13.51 -11.11 8.09
N PRO A 190 14.78 -11.35 8.45
CA PRO A 190 15.89 -10.48 8.07
C PRO A 190 16.03 -10.25 6.55
N GLU A 191 15.59 -11.19 5.71
CA GLU A 191 15.67 -11.04 4.27
C GLU A 191 14.86 -9.83 3.76
N PHE A 192 13.79 -9.43 4.44
CA PHE A 192 13.04 -8.22 4.09
C PHE A 192 13.92 -6.97 4.13
N TYR A 193 14.85 -6.86 5.08
CA TYR A 193 15.74 -5.71 5.15
C TYR A 193 16.71 -5.70 3.96
N THR A 194 17.33 -6.84 3.68
CA THR A 194 18.36 -6.98 2.63
C THR A 194 17.81 -6.90 1.22
N LEU A 195 16.56 -7.31 1.01
CA LEU A 195 15.89 -7.28 -0.29
C LEU A 195 15.16 -5.95 -0.55
N SER A 196 15.28 -4.97 0.35
CA SER A 196 14.64 -3.65 0.21
C SER A 196 15.63 -2.57 -0.19
N ASP A 197 15.50 -2.06 -1.41
CA ASP A 197 16.19 -0.85 -1.85
C ASP A 197 15.66 0.37 -1.10
N VAL A 198 14.35 0.41 -0.85
CA VAL A 198 13.69 1.42 -0.02
C VAL A 198 12.80 0.73 1.00
N PHE A 199 13.09 0.92 2.27
CA PHE A 199 12.32 0.44 3.40
C PHE A 199 11.60 1.62 4.05
N CYS A 200 10.27 1.63 4.02
CA CYS A 200 9.46 2.77 4.46
C CYS A 200 8.40 2.36 5.48
N CYS A 201 8.49 2.86 6.72
CA CYS A 201 7.52 2.59 7.78
C CYS A 201 7.13 3.87 8.51
N ASN A 202 6.10 3.82 9.36
CA ASN A 202 5.77 4.93 10.26
C ASN A 202 6.47 4.79 11.63
N GLU A 203 6.21 5.74 12.52
CA GLU A 203 6.71 5.78 13.91
C GLU A 203 6.43 4.47 14.65
N SER A 204 5.15 4.11 14.83
CA SER A 204 4.75 2.91 15.59
C SER A 204 5.27 1.60 15.00
N GLU A 205 5.41 1.51 13.68
CA GLU A 205 6.00 0.36 13.00
C GLU A 205 7.51 0.29 13.26
N ALA A 206 8.21 1.42 13.24
CA ALA A 206 9.61 1.49 13.60
C ALA A 206 9.84 1.09 15.06
N GLU A 207 8.95 1.48 15.98
CA GLU A 207 9.00 1.06 17.39
C GLU A 207 8.89 -0.46 17.52
N ILE A 208 7.94 -1.08 16.83
CA ILE A 208 7.74 -2.54 16.84
C ILE A 208 8.98 -3.26 16.29
N LEU A 209 9.55 -2.77 15.19
CA LEU A 209 10.69 -3.40 14.52
C LEU A 209 12.00 -3.25 15.30
N THR A 210 12.20 -2.12 15.98
CA THR A 210 13.48 -1.78 16.61
C THR A 210 13.49 -1.92 18.13
N GLY A 211 12.31 -1.92 18.78
CA GLY A 211 12.16 -1.85 20.23
C GLY A 211 12.50 -0.48 20.82
N LEU A 212 12.68 0.55 19.99
CA LEU A 212 12.98 1.92 20.41
C LEU A 212 11.73 2.78 20.30
N GLU A 213 11.46 3.61 21.30
CA GLU A 213 10.39 4.62 21.26
C GLU A 213 10.70 5.70 20.21
N VAL A 214 9.71 6.10 19.42
CA VAL A 214 9.83 7.08 18.32
C VAL A 214 8.80 8.20 18.51
N CYS A 215 9.20 9.24 19.24
CA CYS A 215 8.35 10.40 19.55
C CYS A 215 8.84 11.71 18.90
N SER A 216 9.96 11.69 18.19
CA SER A 216 10.56 12.87 17.57
C SER A 216 11.38 12.50 16.32
N PRO A 217 11.70 13.46 15.44
CA PRO A 217 12.61 13.23 14.31
C PRO A 217 13.99 12.70 14.72
N THR A 218 14.47 13.05 15.92
CA THR A 218 15.75 12.55 16.43
C THR A 218 15.65 11.07 16.79
N ASP A 219 14.54 10.65 17.40
CA ASP A 219 14.27 9.26 17.74
C ASP A 219 14.10 8.40 16.49
N ALA A 220 13.37 8.92 15.51
CA ALA A 220 13.22 8.29 14.20
C ALA A 220 14.58 8.09 13.51
N GLY A 221 15.48 9.08 13.59
CA GLY A 221 16.85 8.92 13.07
C GLY A 221 17.61 7.76 13.72
N ARG A 222 17.45 7.54 15.03
CA ARG A 222 18.07 6.41 15.75
C ARG A 222 17.45 5.06 15.34
N ALA A 223 16.13 4.98 15.25
CA ALA A 223 15.43 3.78 14.80
C ALA A 223 15.79 3.43 13.35
N ALA A 224 15.86 4.42 12.47
CA ALA A 224 16.21 4.21 11.08
C ALA A 224 17.68 3.79 10.88
N LEU A 225 18.62 4.24 11.74
CA LEU A 225 19.98 3.70 11.76
C LEU A 225 20.02 2.21 12.07
N VAL A 226 19.24 1.75 13.06
CA VAL A 226 19.13 0.31 13.39
C VAL A 226 18.61 -0.49 12.19
N LEU A 227 17.60 0.02 11.48
CA LEU A 227 17.05 -0.62 10.28
C LEU A 227 18.08 -0.63 9.13
N LEU A 228 18.87 0.44 8.97
CA LEU A 228 19.94 0.52 7.98
C LEU A 228 21.05 -0.51 8.26
N GLU A 229 21.44 -0.66 9.53
CA GLU A 229 22.43 -1.66 9.97
C GLU A 229 21.95 -3.11 9.77
N ARG A 230 20.63 -3.35 9.72
CA ARG A 230 20.04 -4.67 9.40
C ARG A 230 20.08 -5.02 7.91
N GLY A 231 20.48 -4.10 7.05
CA GLY A 231 20.76 -4.38 5.64
C GLY A 231 19.95 -3.58 4.62
N CYS A 232 19.08 -2.66 5.04
CA CYS A 232 18.36 -1.79 4.12
C CYS A 232 19.33 -0.85 3.36
N GLN A 233 18.99 -0.49 2.12
CA GLN A 233 19.78 0.49 1.36
C GLN A 233 19.37 1.93 1.67
N VAL A 234 18.06 2.17 1.74
CA VAL A 234 17.44 3.44 2.14
C VAL A 234 16.35 3.14 3.17
N VAL A 235 16.32 3.92 4.26
CA VAL A 235 15.26 3.84 5.27
C VAL A 235 14.54 5.19 5.33
N ILE A 236 13.22 5.13 5.30
CA ILE A 236 12.33 6.28 5.48
C ILE A 236 11.39 5.97 6.66
N ILE A 237 11.36 6.85 7.65
CA ILE A 237 10.36 6.83 8.72
C ILE A 237 9.44 8.03 8.55
N THR A 238 8.16 7.79 8.28
CA THR A 238 7.15 8.83 8.20
C THR A 238 6.70 9.28 9.59
N LEU A 239 6.51 10.58 9.76
CA LEU A 239 6.22 11.28 11.03
C LEU A 239 4.88 12.04 10.98
N GLY A 240 3.94 11.53 10.18
CA GLY A 240 2.66 12.18 9.92
C GLY A 240 2.81 13.64 9.48
N ALA A 241 2.29 14.57 10.29
CA ALA A 241 2.30 16.00 10.00
C ALA A 241 3.69 16.66 10.11
N GLU A 242 4.68 15.97 10.67
CA GLU A 242 6.06 16.45 10.78
C GLU A 242 6.92 16.01 9.57
N GLY A 243 6.33 15.34 8.58
CA GLY A 243 7.02 14.92 7.36
C GLY A 243 7.68 13.54 7.50
N CYS A 244 8.97 13.42 7.22
CA CYS A 244 9.68 12.15 7.35
C CYS A 244 11.16 12.33 7.70
N VAL A 245 11.79 11.27 8.21
CA VAL A 245 13.26 11.16 8.33
C VAL A 245 13.76 10.10 7.36
N MET A 246 14.83 10.43 6.64
CA MET A 246 15.46 9.54 5.67
C MET A 246 16.97 9.45 5.93
N LEU A 247 17.52 8.25 5.74
CA LEU A 247 18.96 8.02 5.57
C LEU A 247 19.20 6.83 4.61
N SER A 248 20.43 6.70 4.14
CA SER A 248 20.84 5.65 3.22
C SER A 248 22.24 5.14 3.54
N GLN A 249 22.65 4.02 2.93
CA GLN A 249 24.02 3.51 3.06
C GLN A 249 25.07 4.53 2.57
N THR A 250 24.73 5.33 1.55
CA THR A 250 25.62 6.38 1.00
C THR A 250 25.62 7.66 1.83
N GLU A 251 24.51 7.95 2.52
CA GLU A 251 24.33 9.10 3.41
C GLU A 251 23.68 8.64 4.72
N PRO A 252 24.46 8.06 5.65
CA PRO A 252 23.91 7.46 6.88
C PRO A 252 23.53 8.50 7.93
N VAL A 253 23.72 9.79 7.66
CA VAL A 253 23.29 10.87 8.57
C VAL A 253 21.79 11.09 8.41
N PRO A 254 20.97 10.96 9.48
CA PRO A 254 19.54 11.19 9.39
C PRO A 254 19.20 12.59 8.90
N LYS A 255 18.35 12.67 7.87
CA LYS A 255 17.83 13.93 7.32
C LYS A 255 16.34 14.03 7.57
N HIS A 256 15.94 15.01 8.37
CA HIS A 256 14.53 15.36 8.55
C HIS A 256 14.05 16.22 7.38
N ILE A 257 12.95 15.81 6.76
CA ILE A 257 12.27 16.49 5.66
C ILE A 257 10.89 16.91 6.18
N PRO A 258 10.70 18.18 6.57
CA PRO A 258 9.42 18.66 7.10
C PRO A 258 8.39 18.81 5.98
N THR A 259 7.11 18.85 6.36
CA THR A 259 6.01 19.21 5.47
C THR A 259 5.38 20.55 5.89
N GLU A 260 4.73 21.23 4.95
CA GLU A 260 3.92 22.40 5.27
C GLU A 260 2.70 21.99 6.10
N LYS A 261 2.34 22.83 7.08
CA LYS A 261 1.15 22.60 7.89
C LYS A 261 -0.10 22.87 7.07
N VAL A 262 -0.84 21.82 6.80
CA VAL A 262 -2.16 21.89 6.19
C VAL A 262 -3.24 21.68 7.25
N LYS A 263 -4.41 22.30 7.05
CA LYS A 263 -5.59 21.93 7.83
C LYS A 263 -6.03 20.56 7.35
N ALA A 264 -5.65 19.53 8.09
CA ALA A 264 -6.06 18.16 7.79
C ALA A 264 -7.59 18.13 7.67
N VAL A 265 -8.05 17.76 6.48
CA VAL A 265 -9.47 17.50 6.28
C VAL A 265 -9.65 16.03 6.60
N ASP A 266 -9.04 15.09 5.86
CA ASP A 266 -8.95 13.64 6.18
C ASP A 266 -7.51 13.17 6.07
N THR A 267 -7.10 12.24 6.93
CA THR A 267 -5.79 11.58 6.83
C THR A 267 -5.90 10.11 6.46
N THR A 268 -7.10 9.52 6.49
CA THR A 268 -7.30 8.14 6.05
C THR A 268 -6.93 8.02 4.57
N GLY A 269 -5.96 7.15 4.25
CA GLY A 269 -5.61 6.79 2.87
C GLY A 269 -6.73 6.06 2.11
N ILE A 270 -7.95 6.07 2.63
CA ILE A 270 -9.15 5.34 2.21
C ILE A 270 -9.94 6.10 1.12
N PHE A 271 -9.58 7.34 0.79
CA PHE A 271 -10.34 8.14 -0.17
C PHE A 271 -9.61 8.39 -1.49
N PRO A 272 -10.00 7.63 -2.52
CA PRO A 272 -9.93 8.09 -3.89
C PRO A 272 -11.35 8.11 -4.49
N THR A 273 -12.04 9.27 -4.60
CA THR A 273 -12.87 9.70 -5.77
C THR A 273 -13.91 10.81 -5.48
N GLN A 274 -14.02 11.71 -6.48
CA GLN A 274 -15.14 12.54 -6.94
C GLN A 274 -16.42 12.60 -6.08
N GLY A 275 -16.80 13.80 -5.63
CA GLY A 275 -18.10 14.08 -5.01
C GLY A 275 -18.02 14.49 -3.54
N SER A 276 -17.21 15.49 -3.20
CA SER A 276 -17.06 15.97 -1.82
C SER A 276 -18.35 16.64 -1.31
N ASN A 277 -19.03 15.99 -0.36
CA ASN A 277 -19.96 16.66 0.55
C ASN A 277 -19.13 17.26 1.72
N PRO A 278 -19.11 18.59 1.93
CA PRO A 278 -18.15 19.27 2.82
C PRO A 278 -18.38 19.07 4.33
N GLY A 279 -19.27 18.17 4.75
CA GLY A 279 -19.75 18.06 6.14
C GLY A 279 -19.39 16.80 6.92
N LEU A 280 -18.46 15.95 6.47
CA LEU A 280 -18.12 14.72 7.20
C LEU A 280 -16.92 14.92 8.16
N PRO A 281 -16.97 14.40 9.40
CA PRO A 281 -15.79 14.20 10.22
C PRO A 281 -14.92 13.12 9.57
N ARG A 282 -13.62 13.28 9.72
CA ARG A 282 -12.61 12.65 8.88
C ARG A 282 -11.44 12.25 9.77
N TYR A 283 -10.83 11.11 9.48
CA TYR A 283 -10.32 10.22 10.53
C TYR A 283 -8.81 9.93 10.42
N ARG A 284 -8.23 9.44 11.52
CA ARG A 284 -6.77 9.36 11.73
C ARG A 284 -6.17 8.03 11.24
N GLN A 285 -5.32 8.07 10.22
CA GLN A 285 -4.17 7.14 10.05
C GLN A 285 -3.13 7.70 9.06
N THR A 286 -1.89 7.24 9.20
CA THR A 286 -0.66 7.78 8.63
C THR A 286 -0.60 7.63 7.10
N LEU A 287 -0.35 8.73 6.39
CA LEU A 287 0.01 8.77 4.97
C LEU A 287 1.03 7.66 4.68
N THR A 288 0.61 6.69 3.85
CA THR A 288 1.46 5.58 3.41
C THR A 288 1.94 5.90 1.99
N ILE A 289 3.08 6.61 1.92
CA ILE A 289 3.87 6.98 0.72
C ILE A 289 3.16 7.88 -0.30
#